data_AF-A0A6B3D2D2-F1
#
_entry.id   AF-A0A6B3D2D2-F1
#
_cell.length_a   1.000
_cell.length_b   1.000
_cell.length_c   1.000
_cell.angle_alpha   90.00
_cell.angle_beta   90.00
_cell.angle_gamma   90.00
#
_symmetry.space_group_name_H-M   'P 1'
#
loop_
_entity.id
_entity.type
_entity.pdbx_description
1 polymer ?
#
loop_
_entity_poly.entity_id
_entity_poly.type
_entity_poly.pdbx_seq_one_letter_code
_entity_poly.pdbx_strand_id
1 'polypeptide(L)'
;GVLVGGAPTGVALITVDPSGDNSIVVSPGANGRLAPGDVRAAASLFHASRVVSTQLEIPLETVAEVVRSLAPGSRFVLNPSPPQPLPQEVLA
;
A
#
# COMPACT_ATOMS: atom_id res chain seq x y z
N GLY A 1 -9.73 -10.61 -4.42
CA GLY A 1 -10.89 -9.78 -4.78
C GLY A 1 -10.42 -8.55 -5.53
N VAL A 2 -11.29 -7.89 -6.28
CA VAL A 2 -11.04 -6.59 -6.94
C VAL A 2 -12.01 -5.59 -6.34
N LEU A 3 -11.50 -4.44 -5.89
CA LEU A 3 -12.33 -3.33 -5.42
C LEU A 3 -12.61 -2.38 -6.59
N VAL A 4 -13.83 -1.88 -6.69
CA VAL A 4 -14.24 -0.93 -7.74
C VAL A 4 -14.57 0.39 -7.07
N GLY A 5 -13.91 1.47 -7.51
CA GLY A 5 -14.10 2.83 -7.01
C GLY A 5 -14.41 3.82 -8.13
N GLY A 6 -14.85 5.02 -7.77
CA GLY A 6 -15.16 6.10 -8.72
C GLY A 6 -13.99 7.01 -9.08
N ALA A 7 -12.76 6.68 -8.66
CA ALA A 7 -11.55 7.46 -8.95
C ALA A 7 -10.80 6.89 -10.15
N PRO A 8 -10.10 7.72 -10.93
CA PRO A 8 -9.14 7.21 -11.92
C PRO A 8 -8.03 6.41 -11.23
N THR A 9 -7.48 5.44 -11.94
CA THR A 9 -6.29 4.68 -11.49
C THR A 9 -5.12 5.63 -11.23
N GLY A 10 -4.28 5.30 -10.25
CA GLY A 10 -3.04 6.05 -9.99
C GLY A 10 -2.11 6.06 -11.21
N VAL A 11 -1.43 7.18 -11.41
CA VAL A 11 -0.51 7.38 -12.54
C VAL A 11 0.81 7.97 -12.06
N ALA A 12 1.90 7.59 -12.71
CA ALA A 12 3.18 8.26 -12.60
C ALA A 12 3.57 8.81 -13.98
N LEU A 13 3.82 10.10 -14.07
CA LEU A 13 4.42 10.73 -15.23
C LEU A 13 5.93 10.73 -15.04
N ILE A 14 6.63 9.97 -15.89
CA ILE A 14 8.08 9.81 -15.83
C ILE A 14 8.66 10.45 -17.09
N THR A 15 9.54 11.43 -16.91
CA THR A 15 10.32 12.03 -18.00
C THR A 15 11.81 11.80 -17.76
N VAL A 16 12.56 11.57 -18.83
CA VAL A 16 14.02 11.39 -18.76
C VAL A 16 14.68 12.61 -19.37
N ASP A 17 15.61 13.23 -18.65
CA ASP A 17 16.36 14.38 -19.16
C ASP A 17 17.54 13.93 -20.06
N PRO A 18 18.22 14.86 -20.75
CA PRO A 18 19.36 14.51 -21.61
C PRO A 18 20.57 13.91 -20.88
N SER A 19 20.70 14.10 -19.56
CA SER A 19 21.73 13.44 -18.74
C SER A 19 21.36 11.99 -18.39
N GLY A 20 20.12 11.58 -18.62
CA GLY A 20 19.60 10.25 -18.31
C GLY A 20 18.90 10.16 -16.96
N ASP A 21 18.68 11.29 -16.27
CA ASP A 21 18.00 11.32 -14.97
C ASP A 21 16.48 11.26 -15.14
N ASN A 22 15.81 10.52 -14.26
CA ASN A 22 14.35 10.44 -14.20
C ASN A 22 13.77 11.57 -13.36
N SER A 23 12.84 12.34 -13.91
CA SER A 23 11.91 13.19 -13.16
C SER A 23 10.55 12.50 -13.10
N ILE A 24 10.02 12.29 -11.89
CA ILE A 24 8.81 11.50 -11.65
C ILE A 24 7.80 12.33 -10.89
N VAL A 25 6.60 12.47 -11.46
CA VAL A 25 5.43 13.09 -10.81
C VAL A 25 4.36 12.02 -10.62
N VAL A 26 3.98 11.77 -9.36
CA VAL A 26 2.99 10.74 -9.02
C VAL A 26 1.65 11.38 -8.66
N SER A 27 0.58 10.85 -9.24
CA SER A 27 -0.79 11.10 -8.81
C SER A 27 -1.40 9.79 -8.29
N PRO A 28 -1.72 9.67 -6.99
CA PRO A 28 -2.08 8.40 -6.38
C PRO A 28 -3.43 7.83 -6.86
N GLY A 29 -4.33 8.66 -7.39
CA GLY A 29 -5.63 8.22 -7.91
C GLY A 29 -6.41 7.35 -6.93
N ALA A 30 -6.91 6.21 -7.41
CA ALA A 30 -7.60 5.21 -6.60
C ALA A 30 -6.74 4.60 -5.46
N ASN A 31 -5.41 4.51 -5.62
CA ASN A 31 -4.52 3.94 -4.59
C ASN A 31 -4.57 4.77 -3.30
N GLY A 32 -4.60 6.10 -3.45
CA GLY A 32 -4.72 7.05 -2.34
C GLY A 32 -6.10 7.07 -1.67
N ARG A 33 -7.05 6.25 -2.13
CA ARG A 33 -8.39 6.12 -1.54
C ARG A 33 -8.62 4.78 -0.85
N LEU A 34 -7.63 3.88 -0.85
CA LEU A 34 -7.75 2.62 -0.14
C LEU A 34 -7.85 2.90 1.37
N ALA A 35 -8.91 2.43 1.99
CA ALA A 35 -9.23 2.73 3.38
C ALA A 35 -9.08 1.48 4.27
N PRO A 36 -8.89 1.65 5.60
CA PRO A 36 -8.90 0.54 6.54
C PRO A 36 -10.16 -0.35 6.44
N GLY A 37 -11.31 0.24 6.06
CA GLY A 37 -12.54 -0.52 5.84
C GLY A 37 -12.42 -1.57 4.73
N ASP A 38 -11.63 -1.30 3.70
CA ASP A 38 -11.42 -2.23 2.59
C ASP A 38 -10.63 -3.47 3.03
N VAL A 39 -9.66 -3.28 3.92
CA VAL A 39 -8.86 -4.36 4.52
C VAL A 39 -9.76 -5.27 5.36
N ARG A 40 -10.60 -4.68 6.22
CA ARG A 40 -11.57 -5.44 7.04
C ARG A 40 -12.58 -6.20 6.19
N ALA A 41 -13.10 -5.58 5.13
CA ALA A 41 -14.01 -6.25 4.21
C ALA A 41 -13.37 -7.46 3.51
N ALA A 42 -12.03 -7.46 3.36
CA ALA A 42 -11.25 -8.54 2.80
C ALA A 42 -10.63 -9.48 3.86
N ALA A 43 -11.11 -9.48 5.11
CA ALA A 43 -10.51 -10.24 6.22
C ALA A 43 -10.27 -11.73 5.91
N SER A 44 -11.19 -12.40 5.20
CA SER A 44 -11.03 -13.81 4.80
C SER A 44 -9.78 -14.06 3.94
N LEU A 45 -9.41 -13.10 3.09
CA LEU A 45 -8.20 -13.16 2.27
C LEU A 45 -6.95 -13.04 3.14
N PHE A 46 -6.93 -12.08 4.06
CA PHE A 46 -5.81 -11.89 4.99
C PHE A 46 -5.62 -13.09 5.91
N HIS A 47 -6.70 -13.66 6.46
CA HIS A 47 -6.62 -14.86 7.31
C HIS A 47 -6.13 -16.11 6.56
N ALA A 48 -6.43 -16.23 5.27
CA ALA A 48 -5.94 -17.33 4.43
C ALA A 48 -4.48 -17.15 3.97
N SER A 49 -3.89 -15.96 4.15
CA SER A 49 -2.58 -15.61 3.61
C SER A 49 -1.46 -15.94 4.59
N ARG A 50 -0.47 -16.73 4.15
CA ARG A 50 0.73 -17.03 4.95
C ARG A 50 1.72 -15.85 4.96
N VAL A 51 1.75 -15.08 3.89
CA VAL A 51 2.63 -13.92 3.72
C VAL A 51 1.80 -12.78 3.11
N VAL A 52 1.94 -11.58 3.67
CA VAL A 52 1.35 -10.36 3.15
C VAL A 52 2.43 -9.32 2.97
N SER A 53 2.46 -8.68 1.80
CA SER A 53 3.46 -7.67 1.44
C SER A 53 2.79 -6.34 1.13
N THR A 54 3.38 -5.24 1.58
CA THR A 54 2.91 -3.88 1.28
C THR A 54 4.07 -2.96 0.88
N GLN A 55 3.73 -1.86 0.20
CA GLN A 55 4.59 -0.70 -0.05
C GLN A 55 3.93 0.52 0.61
N LEU A 56 4.55 1.69 0.53
CA LEU A 56 4.07 2.94 1.13
C LEU A 56 3.37 3.87 0.11
N GLU A 57 2.83 3.32 -0.98
CA GLU A 57 2.08 4.05 -2.03
C GLU A 57 0.55 4.02 -1.82
N ILE A 58 0.10 3.56 -0.66
CA ILE A 58 -1.28 3.64 -0.18
C ILE A 58 -1.30 4.38 1.18
N PRO A 59 -2.46 4.85 1.67
CA PRO A 59 -2.53 5.54 2.95
C PRO A 59 -1.94 4.71 4.10
N LEU A 60 -1.17 5.35 4.97
CA LEU A 60 -0.39 4.67 6.01
C LEU A 60 -1.28 4.01 7.06
N GLU A 61 -2.45 4.60 7.34
CA GLU A 61 -3.48 4.02 8.20
C GLU A 61 -4.02 2.69 7.64
N THR A 62 -4.01 2.53 6.32
CA THR A 62 -4.43 1.31 5.65
C THR A 62 -3.34 0.24 5.75
N VAL A 63 -2.06 0.62 5.64
CA VAL A 63 -0.93 -0.29 5.93
C VAL A 63 -0.99 -0.78 7.38
N ALA A 64 -1.25 0.11 8.33
CA ALA A 64 -1.43 -0.25 9.73
C ALA A 64 -2.62 -1.20 9.96
N GLU A 65 -3.75 -1.00 9.25
CA GLU A 65 -4.88 -1.93 9.29
C GLU A 65 -4.52 -3.32 8.75
N VAL A 66 -3.70 -3.39 7.70
CA VAL A 66 -3.19 -4.68 7.18
C VAL A 66 -2.47 -5.43 8.29
N VAL A 67 -1.54 -4.79 8.99
CA VAL A 67 -0.78 -5.40 10.10
C VAL A 67 -1.73 -5.91 11.19
N ARG A 68 -2.72 -5.09 11.58
CA ARG A 68 -3.73 -5.47 12.59
C ARG A 68 -4.64 -6.63 12.16
N SER A 69 -4.81 -6.84 10.86
CA SER A 69 -5.70 -7.87 10.31
C SER A 69 -5.00 -9.22 10.06
N LEU A 70 -3.69 -9.33 10.29
CA LEU A 70 -2.95 -10.56 10.06
C LEU A 70 -3.29 -11.63 11.09
N ALA A 71 -3.45 -12.87 10.64
CA ALA A 71 -3.61 -14.00 11.54
C ALA A 71 -2.28 -14.31 12.27
N PRO A 72 -2.32 -14.86 13.50
CA PRO A 72 -1.13 -15.34 14.19
C PRO A 72 -0.30 -16.28 13.31
N GLY A 73 1.01 -16.05 13.26
CA GLY A 73 1.94 -16.85 12.43
C GLY A 73 2.05 -16.42 10.96
N SER A 74 1.27 -15.41 10.52
CA SER A 74 1.46 -14.79 9.21
C SER A 74 2.76 -13.99 9.17
N ARG A 75 3.41 -13.93 8.01
CA ARG A 75 4.58 -13.07 7.78
C ARG A 75 4.16 -11.77 7.11
N PHE A 76 4.44 -10.65 7.75
CA PHE A 76 4.35 -9.35 7.10
C PHE A 76 5.70 -8.98 6.46
N VAL A 77 5.66 -8.43 5.25
CA VAL A 77 6.84 -7.88 4.57
C VAL A 77 6.53 -6.46 4.13
N LEU A 78 7.31 -5.50 4.61
CA LEU A 78 7.22 -4.12 4.15
C LEU A 78 8.35 -3.82 3.18
N ASN A 79 8.02 -3.27 2.02
CA ASN A 79 8.95 -2.48 1.22
C ASN A 79 8.79 -1.00 1.62
N PRO A 80 9.72 -0.41 2.38
CA PRO A 80 9.59 0.94 2.93
C PRO A 80 9.88 2.03 1.88
N SER A 81 9.08 2.05 0.81
CA SER A 81 9.19 2.99 -0.30
C SER A 81 7.80 3.50 -0.74
N PRO A 82 7.63 4.79 -1.01
CA PRO A 82 8.61 5.87 -0.81
C PRO A 82 8.93 6.11 0.68
N PRO A 83 10.15 6.55 1.04
CA PRO A 83 10.54 6.72 2.44
C PRO A 83 9.66 7.74 3.17
N GLN A 84 9.09 7.34 4.30
CA GLN A 84 8.35 8.20 5.22
C GLN A 84 8.44 7.65 6.66
N PRO A 85 8.16 8.46 7.69
CA PRO A 85 8.08 7.98 9.07
C PRO A 85 7.02 6.88 9.22
N LEU A 86 7.35 5.83 9.97
CA LEU A 86 6.46 4.69 10.19
C LEU A 86 5.99 4.61 11.65
N PRO A 87 4.72 4.31 11.91
CA PRO A 87 4.24 4.04 13.25
C PRO A 87 4.88 2.75 13.77
N GLN A 88 5.10 2.68 15.09
CA GLN A 88 5.77 1.54 15.73
C GLN A 88 5.08 0.20 15.43
N GLU A 89 3.75 0.20 15.30
CA GLU A 89 2.98 -1.00 14.99
C GLU A 89 3.30 -1.62 13.63
N VAL A 90 3.82 -0.85 12.67
CA VAL A 90 4.24 -1.33 11.34
C VAL A 90 5.67 -1.90 11.36
N LEU A 91 6.47 -1.57 12.39
CA LEU A 91 7.87 -1.99 12.53
C LEU A 91 8.06 -3.24 13.41
N ALA A 92 7.01 -3.72 14.07
CA ALA A 92 7.06 -4.77 15.10
C ALA A 92 6.87 -6.19 14.56
#